data_AF-A0A164SCS7-F1
#
_entry.id   AF-A0A164SCS7-F1
#
_cell.length_a   1.000
_cell.length_b   1.000
_cell.length_c   1.000
_cell.angle_alpha   90.00
_cell.angle_beta   90.00
_cell.angle_gamma   90.00
#
_symmetry.space_group_name_H-M   'P 1'
#
loop_
_entity.id
_entity.type
_entity.pdbx_description
1 polymer ?
#
loop_
_entity_poly.entity_id
_entity_poly.type
_entity_poly.pdbx_seq_one_letter_code
_entity_poly.pdbx_strand_id
1 'polypeptide(L)'
;MPRKWDDKSLSAFLKQRDDKLHADGKGTWDTLSTAEKKALQNEQKSKLKSSEAARIMTQSWPLEKWPLHARPSPKSGKLLLPRDYGARSGFDTVKVYAGQNLNQVVYQYYSNTVDKPPTNSTNFVSQDGLSTKRHEFMGPSPHVADYLWTGSQAQIQWWDSYERSKWMGTDKWDTELEFDKASESWFLIDKTDS
;
A
#
# COMPACT_ATOMS: atom_id res chain seq x y z
N MET A 1 -8.63 -13.62 7.35
CA MET A 1 -9.46 -14.42 8.29
C MET A 1 -10.54 -13.51 8.83
N PRO A 2 -11.79 -13.97 9.00
CA PRO A 2 -12.85 -13.14 9.56
C PRO A 2 -12.41 -12.60 10.93
N ARG A 3 -12.67 -11.30 11.16
CA ARG A 3 -12.34 -10.62 12.41
C ARG A 3 -13.01 -11.37 13.56
N LYS A 4 -12.20 -11.80 14.53
CA LYS A 4 -12.71 -12.45 15.75
C LYS A 4 -13.10 -11.39 16.75
N TRP A 5 -14.38 -11.33 17.08
CA TRP A 5 -14.91 -10.51 18.16
C TRP A 5 -15.08 -11.35 19.41
N ASP A 6 -14.85 -10.73 20.56
CA ASP A 6 -15.46 -11.18 21.81
C ASP A 6 -16.74 -10.35 22.06
N ASP A 7 -17.64 -10.86 22.89
CA ASP A 7 -18.95 -10.24 23.12
C ASP A 7 -18.83 -8.80 23.62
N LYS A 8 -17.78 -8.50 24.41
CA LYS A 8 -17.55 -7.17 24.97
C LYS A 8 -17.05 -6.20 23.90
N SER A 9 -16.10 -6.61 23.05
CA SER A 9 -15.57 -5.76 21.98
C SER A 9 -16.60 -5.50 20.89
N LEU A 10 -17.42 -6.49 20.52
CA LEU A 10 -18.52 -6.29 19.59
C LEU A 10 -19.56 -5.31 20.16
N SER A 11 -20.00 -5.53 21.39
CA SER A 11 -20.99 -4.66 22.04
C SER A 11 -20.50 -3.22 22.17
N ALA A 12 -19.23 -3.02 22.51
CA ALA A 12 -18.63 -1.69 22.58
C ALA A 12 -18.59 -1.00 21.21
N PHE A 13 -18.25 -1.73 20.14
CA PHE A 13 -18.26 -1.20 18.78
C PHE A 13 -19.66 -0.81 18.32
N LEU A 14 -20.65 -1.69 18.52
CA LEU A 14 -22.05 -1.43 18.16
C LEU A 14 -22.58 -0.20 18.91
N LYS A 15 -22.27 -0.09 20.21
CA LYS A 15 -22.62 1.08 21.00
C LYS A 15 -21.99 2.36 20.44
N GLN A 16 -20.70 2.35 20.09
CA GLN A 16 -20.03 3.52 19.52
C GLN A 16 -20.64 3.93 18.17
N ARG A 17 -21.01 2.95 17.33
CA ARG A 17 -21.71 3.20 16.06
C ARG A 17 -23.05 3.88 16.32
N ASP A 18 -23.86 3.34 17.24
CA ASP A 18 -25.19 3.87 17.53
C ASP A 18 -25.12 5.25 18.21
N ASP A 19 -24.16 5.47 19.12
CA ASP A 19 -23.89 6.78 19.72
C ASP A 19 -23.57 7.84 18.64
N LYS A 20 -22.82 7.46 17.60
CA LYS A 20 -22.52 8.32 16.45
C LYS A 20 -23.76 8.58 15.59
N LEU A 21 -24.57 7.57 15.31
CA LEU A 21 -25.81 7.73 14.53
C LEU A 21 -26.81 8.64 15.26
N HIS A 22 -26.89 8.52 16.59
CA HIS A 22 -27.67 9.42 17.43
C HIS A 22 -27.17 10.85 17.36
N ALA A 23 -25.86 11.07 17.43
CA ALA A 23 -25.26 12.40 17.26
C ALA A 23 -25.57 13.02 15.88
N ASP A 24 -25.65 12.18 14.84
CA ASP A 24 -26.01 12.59 13.48
C ASP A 24 -27.54 12.72 13.28
N GLY A 25 -28.36 12.51 14.31
CA GLY A 25 -29.82 12.61 14.26
C GLY A 25 -30.53 11.44 13.56
N LYS A 26 -29.84 10.31 13.35
CA LYS A 26 -30.32 9.15 12.57
C LYS A 26 -30.89 8.00 13.43
N GLY A 27 -30.92 8.13 14.75
CA GLY A 27 -31.38 7.07 15.67
C GLY A 27 -30.34 5.96 15.87
N THR A 28 -30.79 4.73 16.10
CA THR A 28 -29.91 3.54 16.19
C THR A 28 -29.89 2.78 14.88
N TRP A 29 -28.83 1.98 14.67
CA TRP A 29 -28.71 1.18 13.45
C TRP A 29 -29.92 0.29 13.18
N ASP A 30 -30.51 -0.33 14.20
CA ASP A 30 -31.63 -1.26 14.03
C ASP A 30 -32.93 -0.59 13.60
N THR A 31 -33.06 0.72 13.83
CA THR A 31 -34.22 1.51 13.41
C THR A 31 -34.14 1.98 11.95
N LEU A 32 -32.97 1.85 11.32
CA LEU A 32 -32.75 2.29 9.94
C LEU A 32 -33.34 1.31 8.92
N SER A 33 -33.87 1.86 7.83
CA SER A 33 -34.27 1.08 6.67
C SER A 33 -33.07 0.42 5.98
N THR A 34 -33.31 -0.62 5.20
CA THR A 34 -32.27 -1.30 4.41
C THR A 34 -31.54 -0.35 3.46
N ALA A 35 -32.26 0.63 2.89
CA ALA A 35 -31.68 1.63 2.00
C ALA A 35 -30.70 2.56 2.75
N GLU A 36 -31.07 3.02 3.95
CA GLU A 36 -30.24 3.87 4.79
C GLU A 36 -28.99 3.12 5.29
N LYS A 37 -29.14 1.87 5.74
CA LYS A 37 -28.01 1.02 6.13
C LYS A 37 -27.01 0.87 4.98
N LYS A 38 -27.50 0.59 3.77
CA LYS A 38 -26.65 0.45 2.58
C LYS A 38 -25.95 1.76 2.20
N ALA A 39 -26.63 2.91 2.32
CA ALA A 39 -26.05 4.22 2.06
C ALA A 39 -24.91 4.52 3.05
N LEU A 40 -25.12 4.28 4.35
CA LEU A 40 -24.09 4.45 5.38
C LEU A 40 -22.90 3.51 5.19
N GLN A 41 -23.14 2.25 4.81
CA GLN A 41 -22.07 1.30 4.48
C GLN A 41 -21.24 1.75 3.28
N ASN A 42 -21.88 2.28 2.24
CA ASN A 42 -21.18 2.82 1.08
C ASN A 42 -20.35 4.06 1.44
N GLU A 43 -20.90 4.95 2.26
CA GLU A 43 -20.20 6.13 2.77
C GLU A 43 -18.98 5.73 3.62
N GLN A 44 -19.15 4.78 4.55
CA GLN A 44 -18.06 4.22 5.35
C GLN A 44 -16.98 3.62 4.45
N LYS A 45 -17.37 2.80 3.48
CA LYS A 45 -16.46 2.19 2.50
C LYS A 45 -15.66 3.25 1.73
N SER A 46 -16.32 4.29 1.25
CA SER A 46 -15.64 5.40 0.56
C SER A 46 -14.67 6.13 1.48
N LYS A 47 -15.08 6.45 2.71
CA LYS A 47 -14.23 7.11 3.71
C LYS A 47 -12.98 6.29 4.03
N LEU A 48 -13.13 4.97 4.21
CA LEU A 48 -12.00 4.07 4.45
C LEU A 48 -11.03 4.07 3.27
N LYS A 49 -11.52 3.95 2.03
CA LYS A 49 -10.66 4.02 0.83
C LYS A 49 -9.93 5.36 0.72
N SER A 50 -10.62 6.47 0.92
CA SER A 50 -10.02 7.80 0.85
C SER A 50 -8.99 8.03 1.97
N SER A 51 -9.30 7.63 3.20
CA SER A 51 -8.37 7.70 4.33
C SER A 51 -7.12 6.86 4.08
N GLU A 52 -7.29 5.66 3.54
CA GLU A 52 -6.17 4.78 3.24
C GLU A 52 -5.30 5.31 2.09
N ALA A 53 -5.92 5.85 1.04
CA ALA A 53 -5.19 6.53 -0.03
C ALA A 53 -4.38 7.72 0.50
N ALA A 54 -4.96 8.53 1.40
CA ALA A 54 -4.25 9.63 2.04
C ALA A 54 -3.09 9.14 2.92
N ARG A 55 -3.28 8.02 3.65
CA ARG A 55 -2.20 7.37 4.43
C ARG A 55 -1.05 6.95 3.53
N ILE A 56 -1.35 6.24 2.44
CA ILE A 56 -0.34 5.79 1.46
C ILE A 56 0.43 6.99 0.91
N MET A 57 -0.25 8.04 0.44
CA MET A 57 0.39 9.24 -0.08
C MET A 57 1.32 9.90 0.95
N THR A 58 0.86 10.01 2.21
CA THR A 58 1.61 10.68 3.27
C THR A 58 2.83 9.88 3.75
N GLN A 59 2.73 8.55 3.76
CA GLN A 59 3.80 7.67 4.23
C GLN A 59 4.78 7.29 3.13
N SER A 60 4.35 7.34 1.88
CA SER A 60 5.21 7.05 0.74
C SER A 60 6.29 8.10 0.57
N TRP A 61 7.48 7.69 0.11
CA TRP A 61 8.59 8.59 -0.14
C TRP A 61 9.05 8.49 -1.61
N PRO A 62 9.44 9.62 -2.24
CA PRO A 62 9.83 9.65 -3.65
C PRO A 62 11.18 8.94 -3.85
N LEU A 63 11.23 8.00 -4.80
CA LEU A 63 12.39 7.14 -5.04
C LEU A 63 13.67 7.91 -5.42
N GLU A 64 13.51 9.07 -6.06
CA GLU A 64 14.61 9.95 -6.48
C GLU A 64 15.32 10.65 -5.31
N LYS A 65 14.73 10.67 -4.11
CA LYS A 65 15.26 11.37 -2.92
C LYS A 65 15.67 10.39 -1.84
N TRP A 66 16.66 10.80 -1.04
CA TRP A 66 17.06 10.01 0.12
C TRP A 66 15.88 9.81 1.09
N PRO A 67 15.64 8.59 1.60
CA PRO A 67 14.51 8.32 2.49
C PRO A 67 14.69 8.99 3.85
N LEU A 68 13.65 9.71 4.31
CA LEU A 68 13.67 10.40 5.61
C LEU A 68 13.37 9.47 6.79
N HIS A 69 12.62 8.40 6.56
CA HIS A 69 12.22 7.46 7.60
C HIS A 69 12.88 6.10 7.37
N ALA A 70 13.36 5.50 8.46
CA ALA A 70 13.88 4.14 8.42
C ALA A 70 12.72 3.13 8.42
N ARG A 71 12.84 2.09 7.59
CA ARG A 71 11.96 0.92 7.61
C ARG A 71 12.80 -0.32 7.92
N PRO A 72 13.01 -0.66 9.20
CA PRO A 72 13.82 -1.82 9.56
C PRO A 72 13.13 -3.10 9.09
N SER A 73 13.90 -4.00 8.49
CA SER A 73 13.42 -5.31 8.05
C SER A 73 12.96 -6.14 9.25
N PRO A 74 11.73 -6.68 9.27
CA PRO A 74 11.25 -7.48 10.41
C PRO A 74 11.96 -8.83 10.51
N LYS A 75 12.44 -9.38 9.38
CA LYS A 75 13.11 -10.68 9.29
C LYS A 75 14.21 -10.66 8.23
N SER A 76 15.11 -11.65 8.27
CA SER A 76 16.11 -11.85 7.22
C SER A 76 15.49 -12.52 6.01
N GLY A 77 15.96 -12.18 4.80
CA GLY A 77 15.40 -12.72 3.58
C GLY A 77 15.96 -12.08 2.31
N LYS A 78 15.11 -11.95 1.31
CA LYS A 78 15.44 -11.42 -0.02
C LYS A 78 14.48 -10.30 -0.38
N LEU A 79 15.00 -9.14 -0.75
CA LEU A 79 14.22 -8.03 -1.30
C LEU A 79 14.22 -8.12 -2.83
N LEU A 80 13.03 -8.19 -3.41
CA LEU A 80 12.82 -8.17 -4.86
C LEU A 80 12.76 -6.73 -5.36
N LEU A 81 13.63 -6.42 -6.32
CA LEU A 81 13.82 -5.08 -6.88
C LEU A 81 13.44 -5.12 -8.37
N PRO A 82 12.22 -4.67 -8.74
CA PRO A 82 11.83 -4.58 -10.14
C PRO A 82 12.86 -3.80 -10.97
N ARG A 83 13.13 -4.25 -12.20
CA ARG A 83 14.04 -3.53 -13.09
C ARG A 83 13.38 -2.34 -13.79
N ASP A 84 12.05 -2.37 -13.89
CA ASP A 84 11.23 -1.37 -14.55
C ASP A 84 9.81 -1.33 -13.98
N TYR A 85 9.04 -0.33 -14.41
CA TYR A 85 7.63 -0.17 -14.07
C TYR A 85 6.83 -1.42 -14.44
N GLY A 86 6.14 -1.98 -13.44
CA GLY A 86 5.38 -3.22 -13.57
C GLY A 86 6.24 -4.48 -13.70
N ALA A 87 7.54 -4.42 -13.38
CA ALA A 87 8.47 -5.55 -13.38
C ALA A 87 8.48 -6.39 -14.67
N ARG A 88 8.26 -5.74 -15.82
CA ARG A 88 8.21 -6.38 -17.16
C ARG A 88 9.55 -7.00 -17.54
N SER A 89 10.64 -6.38 -17.09
CA SER A 89 12.01 -6.87 -17.28
C SER A 89 12.47 -7.84 -16.17
N GLY A 90 11.57 -8.21 -15.26
CA GLY A 90 11.84 -9.05 -14.10
C GLY A 90 12.42 -8.29 -12.92
N PHE A 91 13.09 -9.03 -12.04
CA PHE A 91 13.58 -8.53 -10.75
C PHE A 91 15.07 -8.81 -10.60
N ASP A 92 15.78 -7.87 -9.98
CA ASP A 92 17.00 -8.18 -9.24
C ASP A 92 16.64 -8.57 -7.80
N THR A 93 17.57 -9.21 -7.10
CA THR A 93 17.35 -9.65 -5.73
C THR A 93 18.53 -9.30 -4.86
N VAL A 94 18.25 -8.68 -3.71
CA VAL A 94 19.27 -8.35 -2.70
C VAL A 94 18.94 -9.08 -1.41
N LYS A 95 19.95 -9.69 -0.79
CA LYS A 95 19.81 -10.28 0.54
C LYS A 95 19.67 -9.16 1.57
N VAL A 96 18.67 -9.27 2.43
CA VAL A 96 18.44 -8.35 3.54
C VAL A 96 18.47 -9.07 4.88
N TYR A 97 18.92 -8.39 5.92
CA TYR A 97 19.00 -8.92 7.27
C TYR A 97 17.94 -8.30 8.17
N ALA A 98 17.49 -9.03 9.18
CA ALA A 98 16.61 -8.47 10.23
C ALA A 98 17.23 -7.19 10.83
N GLY A 99 16.41 -6.15 10.99
CA GLY A 99 16.81 -4.82 11.45
C GLY A 99 17.42 -3.91 10.37
N GLN A 100 17.83 -4.44 9.20
CA GLN A 100 18.40 -3.63 8.13
C GLN A 100 17.38 -2.64 7.56
N ASN A 101 17.78 -1.39 7.31
CA ASN A 101 16.88 -0.37 6.78
C ASN A 101 16.58 -0.62 5.28
N LEU A 102 15.38 -1.13 4.99
CA LEU A 102 14.96 -1.46 3.62
C LEU A 102 14.92 -0.23 2.72
N ASN A 103 14.48 0.92 3.22
CA ASN A 103 14.42 2.15 2.43
C ASN A 103 15.80 2.58 1.91
N GLN A 104 16.84 2.44 2.73
CA GLN A 104 18.20 2.74 2.30
C GLN A 104 18.70 1.76 1.24
N VAL A 105 18.43 0.46 1.39
CA VAL A 105 18.79 -0.57 0.41
C VAL A 105 18.11 -0.27 -0.94
N VAL A 106 16.82 0.06 -0.92
CA VAL A 106 16.06 0.43 -2.12
C VAL A 106 16.65 1.68 -2.77
N TYR A 107 16.82 2.76 -2.02
CA TYR A 107 17.38 4.00 -2.55
C TYR A 107 18.76 3.78 -3.19
N GLN A 108 19.66 3.10 -2.48
CA GLN A 108 21.01 2.80 -2.99
C GLN A 108 20.95 2.05 -4.31
N TYR A 109 20.11 1.01 -4.41
CA TYR A 109 19.94 0.28 -5.67
C TYR A 109 19.44 1.20 -6.79
N TYR A 110 18.36 1.95 -6.58
CA TYR A 110 17.72 2.73 -7.65
C TYR A 110 18.40 4.08 -7.98
N SER A 111 19.28 4.55 -7.10
CA SER A 111 20.12 5.74 -7.32
C SER A 111 21.31 5.47 -8.24
N ASN A 112 21.66 4.19 -8.44
CA ASN A 112 22.76 3.79 -9.30
C ASN A 112 22.47 4.09 -10.77
N THR A 113 23.53 4.47 -11.48
CA THR A 113 23.54 4.62 -12.94
C THR A 113 23.45 3.25 -13.61
N VAL A 114 22.88 3.22 -14.81
CA VAL A 114 22.89 2.05 -15.68
C VAL A 114 23.56 2.38 -17.00
N ASP A 115 24.48 1.51 -17.42
CA ASP A 115 25.15 1.64 -18.73
C ASP A 115 24.22 1.29 -19.89
N LYS A 116 23.24 0.42 -19.62
CA LYS A 116 22.23 -0.01 -20.59
C LYS A 116 20.86 -0.03 -19.92
N PRO A 117 19.81 0.51 -20.58
CA PRO A 117 18.45 0.44 -20.07
C PRO A 117 17.97 -1.02 -20.04
N PRO A 118 17.03 -1.37 -19.14
CA PRO A 118 16.35 -2.65 -19.19
C PRO A 118 15.67 -2.88 -20.54
N THR A 119 15.64 -4.13 -21.02
CA THR A 119 15.06 -4.50 -22.31
C THR A 119 13.58 -4.08 -22.40
N ASN A 120 13.20 -3.34 -23.45
CA ASN A 120 11.82 -2.85 -23.65
C ASN A 120 11.28 -1.91 -22.54
N SER A 121 12.17 -1.27 -21.78
CA SER A 121 11.77 -0.29 -20.77
C SER A 121 11.64 1.13 -21.35
N THR A 122 10.83 1.95 -20.67
CA THR A 122 10.62 3.36 -20.99
C THR A 122 11.37 4.19 -19.95
N ASN A 123 12.22 5.13 -20.37
CA ASN A 123 12.75 6.15 -19.48
C ASN A 123 11.69 7.27 -19.34
N PHE A 124 11.28 7.57 -18.10
CA PHE A 124 10.25 8.54 -17.79
C PHE A 124 10.78 9.93 -17.41
N VAL A 125 12.10 10.15 -17.36
CA VAL A 125 12.73 11.39 -16.89
C VAL A 125 13.50 12.13 -17.99
N SER A 126 14.42 11.47 -18.70
CA SER A 126 15.23 12.10 -19.74
C SER A 126 15.47 11.15 -20.92
N GLN A 127 15.19 11.62 -22.13
CA GLN A 127 15.52 10.90 -23.37
C GLN A 127 16.98 11.10 -23.79
N ASP A 128 17.65 12.10 -23.22
CA ASP A 128 18.95 12.59 -23.67
C ASP A 128 20.10 11.68 -23.19
N GLY A 129 19.83 10.82 -22.20
CA GLY A 129 20.61 9.62 -21.92
C GLY A 129 22.01 9.82 -21.33
N LEU A 130 22.37 11.04 -20.91
CA LEU A 130 23.75 11.36 -20.50
C LEU A 130 24.21 10.58 -19.24
N SER A 131 23.30 10.20 -18.34
CA SER A 131 23.56 9.27 -17.23
C SER A 131 22.24 8.78 -16.62
N THR A 132 21.64 7.76 -17.23
CA THR A 132 20.34 7.26 -16.77
C THR A 132 20.49 6.46 -15.48
N LYS A 133 19.64 6.76 -14.49
CA LYS A 133 19.54 6.00 -13.24
C LYS A 133 18.41 4.99 -13.29
N ARG A 134 18.48 3.94 -12.46
CA ARG A 134 17.47 2.87 -12.42
C ARG A 134 16.06 3.37 -12.09
N HIS A 135 15.93 4.36 -11.21
CA HIS A 135 14.60 4.89 -10.85
C HIS A 135 13.87 5.54 -12.04
N GLU A 136 14.58 5.99 -13.07
CA GLU A 136 13.98 6.63 -14.24
C GLU A 136 13.11 5.67 -15.06
N PHE A 137 13.23 4.36 -14.82
CA PHE A 137 12.44 3.32 -15.49
C PHE A 137 11.25 2.83 -14.65
N MET A 138 11.05 3.40 -13.45
CA MET A 138 10.08 2.93 -12.45
C MET A 138 8.73 3.65 -12.51
N GLY A 139 8.56 4.56 -13.47
CA GLY A 139 7.38 5.40 -13.63
C GLY A 139 7.75 6.88 -13.66
N PRO A 140 6.81 7.76 -14.00
CA PRO A 140 7.01 9.21 -14.02
C PRO A 140 7.19 9.84 -12.64
N SER A 141 6.61 9.27 -11.58
CA SER A 141 6.81 9.77 -10.21
C SER A 141 6.74 8.65 -9.16
N PRO A 142 7.71 7.72 -9.17
CA PRO A 142 7.68 6.53 -8.34
C PRO A 142 7.96 6.84 -6.88
N HIS A 143 7.08 6.37 -6.01
CA HIS A 143 7.21 6.40 -4.56
C HIS A 143 7.17 4.99 -3.98
N VAL A 144 7.98 4.78 -2.95
CA VAL A 144 7.95 3.55 -2.15
C VAL A 144 6.91 3.74 -1.05
N ALA A 145 5.83 2.95 -1.09
CA ALA A 145 4.73 3.03 -0.13
C ALA A 145 4.93 2.10 1.07
N ASP A 146 5.24 0.82 0.83
CA ASP A 146 5.52 -0.16 1.88
C ASP A 146 6.26 -1.39 1.32
N TYR A 147 6.43 -2.42 2.15
CA TYR A 147 7.02 -3.71 1.81
C TYR A 147 6.10 -4.84 2.24
N LEU A 148 5.73 -5.70 1.29
CA LEU A 148 4.97 -6.91 1.58
C LEU A 148 5.94 -8.09 1.70
N TRP A 149 5.89 -8.78 2.82
CA TRP A 149 6.58 -10.05 2.99
C TRP A 149 5.69 -11.21 2.57
N THR A 150 6.29 -12.19 1.90
CA THR A 150 5.71 -13.50 1.59
C THR A 150 6.78 -14.55 1.87
N GLY A 151 6.65 -15.22 3.02
CA GLY A 151 7.66 -16.17 3.48
C GLY A 151 9.01 -15.47 3.77
N SER A 152 10.04 -15.75 2.97
CA SER A 152 11.39 -15.15 3.10
C SER A 152 11.69 -14.07 2.06
N GLN A 153 10.70 -13.70 1.24
CA GLN A 153 10.84 -12.68 0.21
C GLN A 153 10.03 -11.44 0.57
N ALA A 154 10.59 -10.27 0.26
CA ALA A 154 9.94 -8.97 0.39
C ALA A 154 9.76 -8.37 -1.00
N GLN A 155 8.57 -7.86 -1.27
CA GLN A 155 8.24 -7.07 -2.45
C GLN A 155 7.97 -5.62 -2.05
N ILE A 156 8.31 -4.69 -2.93
CA ILE A 156 8.04 -3.26 -2.73
C ILE A 156 6.63 -2.97 -3.23
N GLN A 157 5.83 -2.32 -2.38
CA GLN A 157 4.58 -1.69 -2.79
C GLN A 157 4.89 -0.29 -3.29
N TRP A 158 4.57 -0.06 -4.55
CA TRP A 158 4.81 1.20 -5.24
C TRP A 158 3.53 2.03 -5.32
N TRP A 159 3.73 3.34 -5.24
CA TRP A 159 2.75 4.37 -5.56
C TRP A 159 3.36 5.29 -6.60
N ASP A 160 2.71 5.47 -7.75
CA ASP A 160 3.09 6.52 -8.69
C ASP A 160 2.15 7.71 -8.52
N SER A 161 2.72 8.86 -8.12
CA SER A 161 1.92 10.04 -7.79
C SER A 161 1.34 10.75 -9.02
N TYR A 162 1.97 10.58 -10.19
CA TYR A 162 1.54 11.17 -11.45
C TYR A 162 0.44 10.33 -12.10
N GLU A 163 0.67 9.02 -12.25
CA GLU A 163 -0.31 8.07 -12.79
C GLU A 163 -1.43 7.74 -11.81
N ARG A 164 -1.29 8.16 -10.55
CA ARG A 164 -2.18 7.84 -9.42
C ARG A 164 -2.43 6.33 -9.30
N SER A 165 -1.38 5.55 -9.49
CA SER A 165 -1.47 4.10 -9.60
C SER A 165 -0.66 3.39 -8.53
N LYS A 166 -1.17 2.22 -8.10
CA LYS A 166 -0.59 1.36 -7.09
C LYS A 166 -0.19 0.04 -7.73
N TRP A 167 1.07 -0.36 -7.58
CA TRP A 167 1.58 -1.59 -8.19
C TRP A 167 2.63 -2.29 -7.32
N MET A 168 2.74 -3.61 -7.48
CA MET A 168 3.63 -4.48 -6.72
C MET A 168 3.99 -5.67 -7.63
N GLY A 169 5.24 -5.73 -8.06
CA GLY A 169 5.66 -6.68 -9.09
C GLY A 169 4.94 -6.42 -10.42
N THR A 170 4.32 -7.46 -10.98
CA THR A 170 3.55 -7.38 -12.24
C THR A 170 2.09 -6.99 -12.05
N ASP A 171 1.64 -6.92 -10.79
CA ASP A 171 0.23 -6.72 -10.46
C ASP A 171 -0.03 -5.30 -9.95
N LYS A 172 -1.28 -4.85 -10.15
CA LYS A 172 -1.80 -3.71 -9.39
C LYS A 172 -2.24 -4.21 -8.03
N TRP A 173 -2.01 -3.41 -6.99
CA TRP A 173 -2.61 -3.67 -5.67
C TRP A 173 -3.65 -2.60 -5.35
N ASP A 174 -4.74 -3.01 -4.71
CA ASP A 174 -5.74 -2.09 -4.20
C ASP A 174 -5.91 -2.24 -2.68
N THR A 175 -6.56 -1.26 -2.09
CA THR A 175 -7.03 -1.28 -0.72
C THR A 175 -8.17 -2.28 -0.61
N GLU A 176 -7.91 -3.39 0.06
CA GLU A 176 -8.90 -4.44 0.29
C GLU A 176 -9.73 -4.13 1.52
N LEU A 177 -11.03 -4.35 1.40
CA LEU A 177 -12.00 -4.14 2.46
C LEU A 177 -12.79 -5.42 2.69
N GLU A 178 -12.88 -5.85 3.95
CA GLU A 178 -13.76 -6.94 4.37
C GLU A 178 -15.04 -6.37 4.94
N PHE A 179 -16.17 -6.96 4.57
CA PHE A 179 -17.43 -6.70 5.26
C PHE A 179 -17.59 -7.70 6.39
N ASP A 180 -17.64 -7.20 7.61
CA ASP A 180 -17.91 -8.03 8.79
C ASP A 180 -19.43 -8.09 9.02
N LYS A 181 -19.97 -9.30 8.97
CA LYS A 181 -21.42 -9.52 9.14
C LYS A 181 -21.88 -9.30 10.58
N ALA A 182 -21.03 -9.55 11.58
CA ALA A 182 -21.41 -9.41 12.99
C ALA A 182 -21.62 -7.95 13.38
N SER A 183 -20.76 -7.06 12.90
CA SER A 183 -20.86 -5.61 13.13
C SER A 183 -21.55 -4.83 12.00
N GLU A 184 -21.93 -5.50 10.91
CA GLU A 184 -22.49 -4.95 9.67
C GLU A 184 -21.68 -3.76 9.11
N SER A 185 -20.34 -3.86 9.19
CA SER A 185 -19.41 -2.75 8.91
C SER A 185 -18.24 -3.17 8.01
N TRP A 186 -17.67 -2.22 7.28
CA TRP A 186 -16.47 -2.43 6.46
C TRP A 186 -15.19 -2.17 7.24
N PHE A 187 -14.15 -2.97 7.00
CA PHE A 187 -12.82 -2.83 7.60
C PHE A 187 -11.72 -2.97 6.56
N LEU A 188 -10.62 -2.24 6.77
CA LEU A 188 -9.37 -2.45 6.01
C LEU A 188 -8.76 -3.81 6.35
N ILE A 189 -8.29 -4.51 5.32
CA ILE A 189 -7.52 -5.73 5.46
C ILE A 189 -6.06 -5.40 5.15
N ASP A 190 -5.18 -5.65 6.11
CA ASP A 190 -3.75 -5.65 5.85
C ASP A 190 -3.41 -6.95 5.11
N LYS A 191 -2.88 -6.85 3.89
CA LYS A 191 -2.23 -8.00 3.24
C LYS A 191 -1.01 -8.36 4.09
N THR A 192 -1.15 -9.32 4.98
CA THR A 192 -0.06 -9.88 5.77
C THR A 192 -0.05 -11.38 5.49
N ASP A 193 1.12 -11.88 5.06
CA ASP A 193 1.49 -13.29 4.83
C ASP A 193 0.26 -14.23 4.70
N SER A 194 -0.32 -14.35 3.49
CA SER A 194 -1.20 -15.46 3.12
C SER A 194 -0.39 -16.74 2.90
#